data_AF-A0A9E0Y5U6-F1
#
_entry.id   AF-A0A9E0Y5U6-F1
#
_cell.length_a   1.000
_cell.length_b   1.000
_cell.length_c   1.000
_cell.angle_alpha   90.00
_cell.angle_beta   90.00
_cell.angle_gamma   90.00
#
_symmetry.space_group_name_H-M   'P 1'
#
loop_
_entity.id
_entity.type
_entity.pdbx_description
1 polymer ?
#
loop_
_entity_poly.entity_id
_entity_poly.type
_entity_poly.pdbx_seq_one_letter_code
_entity_poly.pdbx_strand_id
1 'polypeptide(L)'
;MDWFAIEITVLTEAAEAVEFALNELDALGTEINNLGRLPTATLTVAGYFNDPPDDDALAATLAGALEIYGFSGDAVTRVERRAVANQDWLAEWKKHWKPTETDRFVIAPTWETVADTGRIVIRIEPSMAFGTGTHETTRLCLRAVERLYRPEMSFLDVGTGTGILAIAAAKIKAKGRSPESEVLSPESDAKENTEDSRLKTQDSRLKPRPSITGCDTDADSIAIAKENADTNDTPEIELFVGSIDARTAVFDFVCANLTADVILPILPLLVEKSKRFLVLSGILREQETWVTDALRGLGIADCAIAADGEWISVTIEKL
;
A
#
# COMPACT_ATOMS: atom_id res chain seq x y z
N MET A 1 -15.97 11.45 -22.09
CA MET A 1 -17.12 10.58 -22.36
C MET A 1 -17.88 10.50 -21.07
N ASP A 2 -19.16 10.82 -21.07
CA ASP A 2 -19.98 10.65 -19.86
C ASP A 2 -20.11 9.15 -19.60
N TRP A 3 -19.94 8.74 -18.34
CA TRP A 3 -20.17 7.37 -17.93
C TRP A 3 -21.59 7.26 -17.37
N PHE A 4 -22.12 6.06 -17.34
CA PHE A 4 -23.44 5.79 -16.79
C PHE A 4 -23.29 4.75 -15.68
N ALA A 5 -23.92 5.00 -14.53
CA ALA A 5 -24.01 4.02 -13.47
C ALA A 5 -25.44 3.49 -13.39
N ILE A 6 -25.55 2.17 -13.32
CA ILE A 6 -26.79 1.46 -12.98
C ILE A 6 -26.61 0.93 -11.56
N GLU A 7 -27.42 1.42 -10.64
CA GLU A 7 -27.38 1.07 -9.22
C GLU A 7 -28.59 0.20 -8.88
N ILE A 8 -28.32 -1.01 -8.41
CA ILE A 8 -29.34 -2.02 -8.12
C ILE A 8 -29.29 -2.32 -6.63
N THR A 9 -30.36 -1.96 -5.92
CA THR A 9 -30.54 -2.34 -4.51
C THR A 9 -31.18 -3.71 -4.44
N VAL A 10 -30.49 -4.65 -3.79
CA VAL A 10 -30.81 -6.08 -3.79
C VAL A 10 -30.62 -6.67 -2.40
N LEU A 11 -31.29 -7.77 -2.07
CA LEU A 11 -30.99 -8.55 -0.87
C LEU A 11 -29.50 -8.95 -0.84
N THR A 12 -28.90 -8.93 0.34
CA THR A 12 -27.47 -9.18 0.56
C THR A 12 -27.02 -10.49 -0.09
N GLU A 13 -27.80 -11.55 0.06
CA GLU A 13 -27.50 -12.88 -0.46
C GLU A 13 -27.55 -12.97 -1.99
N ALA A 14 -28.24 -12.03 -2.64
CA ALA A 14 -28.41 -11.98 -4.09
C ALA A 14 -27.49 -10.96 -4.78
N ALA A 15 -26.57 -10.31 -4.04
CA ALA A 15 -25.65 -9.33 -4.59
C ALA A 15 -24.74 -9.90 -5.70
N GLU A 16 -24.25 -11.13 -5.55
CA GLU A 16 -23.41 -11.80 -6.54
C GLU A 16 -24.14 -12.03 -7.88
N ALA A 17 -25.45 -12.34 -7.82
CA ALA A 17 -26.26 -12.52 -9.03
C ALA A 17 -26.39 -11.20 -9.82
N VAL A 18 -26.52 -10.08 -9.11
CA VAL A 18 -26.58 -8.75 -9.71
C VAL A 18 -25.25 -8.34 -10.31
N GLU A 19 -24.14 -8.58 -9.59
CA GLU A 19 -22.79 -8.33 -10.10
C GLU A 19 -22.51 -9.15 -11.36
N PHE A 20 -22.88 -10.44 -11.36
CA PHE A 20 -22.78 -11.29 -12.55
C PHE A 20 -23.58 -10.70 -13.73
N ALA A 21 -24.83 -10.29 -13.50
CA ALA A 21 -25.66 -9.69 -14.54
C ALA A 21 -25.06 -8.42 -15.14
N LEU A 22 -24.50 -7.53 -14.30
CA LEU A 22 -23.88 -6.29 -14.75
C LEU A 22 -22.62 -6.56 -15.58
N ASN A 23 -21.81 -7.56 -15.18
CA ASN A 23 -20.63 -7.96 -15.95
C ASN A 23 -21.00 -8.56 -17.31
N GLU A 24 -22.06 -9.39 -17.40
CA GLU A 24 -22.57 -9.91 -18.68
C GLU A 24 -23.12 -8.83 -19.61
N LEU A 25 -23.47 -7.66 -19.05
CA LEU A 25 -23.90 -6.48 -19.81
C LEU A 25 -22.74 -5.56 -20.19
N ASP A 26 -21.50 -6.03 -20.10
CA ASP A 26 -20.27 -5.29 -20.41
C ASP A 26 -20.03 -4.08 -19.49
N ALA A 27 -20.34 -4.20 -18.19
CA ALA A 27 -19.90 -3.22 -17.21
C ALA A 27 -18.37 -3.11 -17.22
N LEU A 28 -17.86 -1.88 -17.22
CA LEU A 28 -16.42 -1.57 -17.10
C LEU A 28 -15.86 -1.93 -15.71
N GLY A 29 -16.75 -2.01 -14.73
CA GLY A 29 -16.47 -2.38 -13.36
C GLY A 29 -17.74 -2.36 -12.53
N THR A 30 -17.71 -3.11 -11.43
CA THR A 30 -18.78 -3.23 -10.44
C THR A 30 -18.29 -2.79 -9.07
N GLU A 31 -19.19 -2.21 -8.27
CA GLU A 31 -18.91 -1.76 -6.91
C GLU A 31 -20.07 -2.16 -6.00
N ILE A 32 -19.78 -2.80 -4.88
CA ILE A 32 -20.78 -3.18 -3.87
C ILE A 32 -20.68 -2.20 -2.71
N ASN A 33 -21.72 -1.39 -2.53
CA ASN A 33 -21.79 -0.37 -1.51
C ASN A 33 -22.77 -0.74 -0.40
N ASN A 34 -22.27 -0.66 0.84
CA ASN A 34 -23.04 -0.93 2.05
C ASN A 34 -23.49 0.41 2.68
N LEU A 35 -24.38 1.14 1.99
CA LEU A 35 -24.83 2.47 2.44
C LEU A 35 -25.81 2.43 3.63
N GLY A 36 -26.09 1.25 4.21
CA GLY A 36 -27.01 1.08 5.34
C GLY A 36 -26.30 0.78 6.66
N ARG A 37 -26.62 1.53 7.72
CA ARG A 37 -26.39 1.07 9.10
C ARG A 37 -27.27 -0.16 9.35
N LEU A 38 -26.70 -1.21 9.93
CA LEU A 38 -27.43 -2.41 10.32
C LEU A 38 -28.72 -2.10 11.10
N PRO A 39 -29.79 -2.91 10.95
CA PRO A 39 -29.88 -4.13 10.16
C PRO A 39 -30.97 -4.02 9.09
N THR A 40 -30.61 -3.74 7.84
CA THR A 40 -31.52 -3.99 6.71
C THR A 40 -30.79 -4.80 5.66
N ALA A 41 -31.41 -5.92 5.30
CA ALA A 41 -30.87 -7.07 4.57
C ALA A 41 -30.56 -6.83 3.08
N THR A 42 -30.23 -5.60 2.69
CA THR A 42 -30.05 -5.22 1.28
C THR A 42 -28.76 -4.41 1.06
N LEU A 43 -28.08 -4.68 -0.04
CA LEU A 43 -26.90 -3.98 -0.54
C LEU A 43 -27.23 -3.20 -1.82
N THR A 44 -26.37 -2.26 -2.21
CA THR A 44 -26.43 -1.65 -3.55
C THR A 44 -25.24 -2.10 -4.37
N VAL A 45 -25.51 -2.67 -5.54
CA VAL A 45 -24.49 -3.04 -6.53
C VAL A 45 -24.57 -2.04 -7.67
N ALA A 46 -23.46 -1.35 -7.93
CA ALA A 46 -23.35 -0.38 -9.02
C ALA A 46 -22.52 -0.97 -10.16
N GLY A 47 -23.00 -0.86 -11.40
CA GLY A 47 -22.25 -1.18 -12.61
C GLY A 47 -22.02 0.08 -13.46
N TYR A 48 -20.82 0.25 -13.98
CA TYR A 48 -20.42 1.44 -14.75
C TYR A 48 -20.27 1.13 -16.24
N PHE A 49 -20.84 1.97 -17.11
CA PHE A 49 -20.91 1.72 -18.56
C PHE A 49 -20.50 2.96 -19.35
N ASN A 50 -19.83 2.75 -20.49
CA ASN A 50 -19.67 3.79 -21.52
C ASN A 50 -20.98 3.98 -22.31
N ASP A 51 -21.64 2.87 -22.65
CA ASP A 51 -22.95 2.82 -23.30
C ASP A 51 -23.83 1.85 -22.51
N PRO A 52 -24.76 2.35 -21.68
CA PRO A 52 -25.53 1.49 -20.78
C PRO A 52 -26.56 0.66 -21.55
N PRO A 53 -26.84 -0.59 -21.11
CA PRO A 53 -27.88 -1.40 -21.72
C PRO A 53 -29.26 -0.74 -21.62
N ASP A 54 -30.14 -1.03 -22.57
CA ASP A 54 -31.54 -0.64 -22.47
C ASP A 54 -32.28 -1.39 -21.34
N ASP A 55 -33.50 -0.97 -21.02
CA ASP A 55 -34.27 -1.54 -19.91
C ASP A 55 -34.63 -3.02 -20.14
N ASP A 56 -34.85 -3.42 -21.39
CA ASP A 56 -35.24 -4.78 -21.75
C ASP A 56 -34.06 -5.75 -21.59
N ALA A 57 -32.88 -5.37 -22.09
CA ALA A 57 -31.64 -6.13 -21.93
C ALA A 57 -31.25 -6.26 -20.46
N LEU A 58 -31.31 -5.15 -19.70
CA LEU A 58 -31.03 -5.17 -18.27
C LEU A 58 -32.00 -6.12 -17.53
N ALA A 59 -33.29 -6.00 -17.78
CA ALA A 59 -34.30 -6.83 -17.11
C ALA A 59 -34.15 -8.32 -17.45
N ALA A 60 -33.89 -8.65 -18.72
CA ALA A 60 -33.73 -10.04 -19.16
C ALA A 60 -32.49 -10.68 -18.55
N THR A 61 -31.34 -10.01 -18.59
CA THR A 61 -30.08 -10.54 -18.04
C THR A 61 -30.14 -10.64 -16.52
N LEU A 62 -30.71 -9.64 -15.85
CA LEU A 62 -30.88 -9.64 -14.40
C LEU A 62 -31.81 -10.78 -13.93
N ALA A 63 -32.92 -11.00 -14.62
CA ALA A 63 -33.82 -12.11 -14.31
C ALA A 63 -33.14 -13.47 -14.50
N GLY A 64 -32.40 -13.65 -15.59
CA GLY A 64 -31.65 -14.88 -15.85
C GLY A 64 -30.57 -15.14 -14.80
N ALA A 65 -29.83 -14.10 -14.40
CA ALA A 65 -28.81 -14.21 -13.36
C ALA A 65 -29.41 -14.56 -11.99
N LEU A 66 -30.51 -13.90 -11.60
CA LEU A 66 -31.21 -14.23 -10.35
C LEU A 66 -31.69 -15.68 -10.35
N GLU A 67 -32.26 -16.17 -11.45
CA GLU A 67 -32.71 -17.57 -11.58
C GLU A 67 -31.55 -18.56 -11.46
N ILE A 68 -30.41 -18.30 -12.11
CA ILE A 68 -29.20 -19.13 -12.02
C ILE A 68 -28.73 -19.27 -10.57
N TYR A 69 -28.80 -18.18 -9.80
CA TYR A 69 -28.38 -18.13 -8.40
C TYR A 69 -29.49 -18.55 -7.42
N GLY A 70 -30.67 -18.95 -7.92
CA GLY A 70 -31.78 -19.45 -7.10
C GLY A 70 -32.61 -18.37 -6.40
N PHE A 71 -32.57 -17.13 -6.90
CA PHE A 71 -33.33 -16.00 -6.39
C PHE A 71 -34.49 -15.63 -7.32
N SER A 72 -35.57 -15.12 -6.74
CA SER A 72 -36.68 -14.52 -7.47
C SER A 72 -36.46 -13.02 -7.70
N GLY A 73 -37.19 -12.45 -8.66
CA GLY A 73 -37.05 -11.04 -9.03
C GLY A 73 -37.36 -10.04 -7.91
N ASP A 74 -38.09 -10.45 -6.87
CA ASP A 74 -38.37 -9.65 -5.67
C ASP A 74 -37.15 -9.44 -4.77
N ALA A 75 -36.05 -10.15 -5.01
CA ALA A 75 -34.76 -9.88 -4.38
C ALA A 75 -34.23 -8.49 -4.74
N VAL A 76 -34.61 -7.96 -5.92
CA VAL A 76 -34.26 -6.61 -6.36
C VAL A 76 -35.36 -5.64 -5.93
N THR A 77 -34.97 -4.67 -5.13
CA THR A 77 -35.90 -3.71 -4.51
C THR A 77 -35.90 -2.35 -5.20
N ARG A 78 -34.80 -2.00 -5.88
CA ARG A 78 -34.67 -0.73 -6.60
C ARG A 78 -33.65 -0.83 -7.72
N VAL A 79 -33.93 -0.16 -8.83
CA VAL A 79 -32.99 0.07 -9.93
C VAL A 79 -32.98 1.57 -10.23
N GLU A 80 -31.81 2.19 -10.21
CA GLU A 80 -31.61 3.59 -10.56
C GLU A 80 -30.53 3.74 -11.62
N ARG A 81 -30.73 4.71 -12.51
CA ARG A 81 -29.76 5.07 -13.54
C ARG A 81 -29.28 6.49 -13.27
N ARG A 82 -27.97 6.71 -13.22
CA ARG A 82 -27.40 8.06 -13.14
C ARG A 82 -26.35 8.29 -14.22
N ALA A 83 -26.42 9.45 -14.86
CA ALA A 83 -25.31 9.96 -15.64
C ALA A 83 -24.18 10.34 -14.66
N VAL A 84 -23.05 9.70 -14.79
CA VAL A 84 -21.82 10.05 -14.10
C VAL A 84 -21.12 11.06 -15.00
N ALA A 85 -21.21 12.33 -14.61
CA ALA A 85 -20.47 13.38 -15.30
C ALA A 85 -19.01 12.96 -15.39
N ASN A 86 -18.41 13.17 -16.58
CA ASN A 86 -16.97 13.10 -16.76
C ASN A 86 -16.30 14.31 -16.07
N GLN A 87 -16.57 14.46 -14.77
CA GLN A 87 -15.75 15.27 -13.90
C GLN A 87 -14.41 14.55 -13.87
N ASP A 88 -13.35 15.33 -14.03
CA ASP A 88 -12.01 14.86 -13.77
C ASP A 88 -11.94 14.67 -12.24
N TRP A 89 -12.48 13.53 -11.79
CA TRP A 89 -12.56 13.13 -10.39
C TRP A 89 -11.17 13.16 -9.78
N LEU A 90 -10.16 12.84 -10.60
CA LEU A 90 -8.76 13.03 -10.27
C LEU A 90 -8.46 14.53 -10.04
N ALA A 91 -8.77 15.46 -10.95
CA ALA A 91 -8.55 16.89 -10.73
C ALA A 91 -9.36 17.51 -9.57
N GLU A 92 -10.59 17.08 -9.31
CA GLU A 92 -11.35 17.53 -8.13
C GLU A 92 -10.79 16.96 -6.83
N TRP A 93 -10.36 15.70 -6.83
CA TRP A 93 -9.62 15.10 -5.73
C TRP A 93 -8.27 15.80 -5.51
N LYS A 94 -7.55 16.15 -6.59
CA LYS A 94 -6.28 16.90 -6.57
C LYS A 94 -6.44 18.29 -5.91
N LYS A 95 -7.63 18.91 -6.03
CA LYS A 95 -7.93 20.20 -5.39
C LYS A 95 -8.19 20.10 -3.88
N HIS A 96 -8.60 18.94 -3.40
CA HIS A 96 -8.94 18.72 -1.99
C HIS A 96 -7.90 17.88 -1.22
N TRP A 97 -6.89 17.38 -1.92
CA TRP A 97 -5.75 16.73 -1.30
C TRP A 97 -5.02 17.70 -0.36
N LYS A 98 -4.88 17.30 0.92
CA LYS A 98 -4.06 18.02 1.88
C LYS A 98 -2.76 17.24 2.08
N PRO A 99 -1.60 17.88 2.00
CA PRO A 99 -0.33 17.25 2.33
C PRO A 99 -0.39 16.58 3.71
N THR A 100 0.13 15.36 3.79
CA THR A 100 0.35 14.72 5.09
C THR A 100 1.68 15.20 5.63
N GLU A 101 1.67 15.65 6.88
CA GLU A 101 2.88 16.08 7.56
C GLU A 101 3.12 15.28 8.83
N THR A 102 4.37 14.92 9.07
CA THR A 102 4.88 14.50 10.39
C THR A 102 5.95 15.50 10.85
N ASP A 103 6.58 15.25 11.99
CA ASP A 103 7.62 16.14 12.51
C ASP A 103 8.85 16.17 11.58
N ARG A 104 9.18 15.05 10.91
CA ARG A 104 10.27 15.00 9.91
C ARG A 104 9.84 14.91 8.45
N PHE A 105 8.63 14.48 8.12
CA PHE A 105 8.23 14.24 6.74
C PHE A 105 7.16 15.22 6.26
N VAL A 106 7.22 15.57 4.98
CA VAL A 106 6.14 16.22 4.22
C VAL A 106 5.84 15.36 3.01
N ILE A 107 4.63 14.81 2.94
CA ILE A 107 4.17 13.98 1.84
C ILE A 107 3.31 14.86 0.97
N ALA A 108 3.76 15.06 -0.25
CA ALA A 108 3.12 15.98 -1.19
C ALA A 108 3.03 15.33 -2.57
N PRO A 109 2.02 15.68 -3.37
CA PRO A 109 1.96 15.24 -4.74
C PRO A 109 3.10 15.84 -5.57
N THR A 110 3.35 15.24 -6.74
CA THR A 110 4.46 15.61 -7.64
C THR A 110 4.34 17.04 -8.18
N TRP A 111 3.11 17.56 -8.32
CA TRP A 111 2.83 18.89 -8.88
C TRP A 111 2.80 20.05 -7.87
N GLU A 112 2.87 19.78 -6.56
CA GLU A 112 2.71 20.82 -5.54
C GLU A 112 4.04 21.45 -5.13
N THR A 113 4.07 22.77 -4.95
CA THR A 113 5.25 23.44 -4.39
C THR A 113 5.23 23.31 -2.86
N VAL A 114 6.26 22.68 -2.30
CA VAL A 114 6.40 22.49 -0.86
C VAL A 114 7.36 23.55 -0.32
N ALA A 115 6.96 24.26 0.73
CA ALA A 115 7.83 25.22 1.40
C ALA A 115 9.05 24.51 1.99
N ASP A 116 10.23 25.14 1.91
CA ASP A 116 11.42 24.61 2.56
C ASP A 116 11.33 24.81 4.08
N THR A 117 10.99 23.74 4.79
CA THR A 117 10.93 23.71 6.25
C THR A 117 12.07 22.89 6.86
N GLY A 118 13.07 22.47 6.07
CA GLY A 118 14.12 21.52 6.49
C GLY A 118 13.66 20.06 6.69
N ARG A 119 12.35 19.79 6.57
CA ARG A 119 11.76 18.44 6.63
C ARG A 119 12.16 17.62 5.39
N ILE A 120 12.03 16.30 5.46
CA ILE A 120 12.19 15.39 4.33
C ILE A 120 10.91 15.46 3.50
N VAL A 121 11.02 15.90 2.25
CA VAL A 121 9.90 15.87 1.32
C VAL A 121 9.87 14.52 0.62
N ILE A 122 8.71 13.86 0.63
CA ILE A 122 8.41 12.64 -0.12
C ILE A 122 7.34 12.98 -1.15
N ARG A 123 7.65 12.76 -2.42
CA ARG A 123 6.77 13.01 -3.56
C ARG A 123 6.03 11.74 -3.92
N ILE A 124 4.70 11.72 -3.82
CA ILE A 124 3.91 10.56 -4.21
C ILE A 124 2.96 10.95 -5.32
N GLU A 125 3.00 10.24 -6.44
CA GLU A 125 1.96 10.35 -7.46
C GLU A 125 0.71 9.63 -6.95
N PRO A 126 -0.42 10.34 -6.83
CA PRO A 126 -1.66 9.71 -6.44
C PRO A 126 -2.18 8.77 -7.52
N SER A 127 -2.41 7.54 -7.14
CA SER A 127 -2.83 6.47 -8.03
C SER A 127 -3.74 5.49 -7.29
N MET A 128 -4.11 4.40 -7.96
CA MET A 128 -4.94 3.35 -7.37
C MET A 128 -4.21 2.51 -6.30
N ALA A 129 -2.87 2.60 -6.23
CA ALA A 129 -2.12 1.91 -5.18
C ALA A 129 -2.34 2.57 -3.81
N PHE A 130 -2.51 1.74 -2.78
CA PHE A 130 -2.63 2.21 -1.41
C PHE A 130 -1.32 2.86 -0.90
N GLY A 131 -1.44 3.80 0.04
CA GLY A 131 -0.28 4.43 0.67
C GLY A 131 0.06 5.82 0.16
N THR A 132 -0.89 6.56 -0.41
CA THR A 132 -0.72 7.96 -0.81
C THR A 132 -0.30 8.91 0.32
N GLY A 133 -0.32 8.44 1.58
CA GLY A 133 0.19 9.15 2.76
C GLY A 133 -0.90 9.76 3.63
N THR A 134 -2.12 9.91 3.12
CA THR A 134 -3.23 10.57 3.85
C THR A 134 -3.98 9.67 4.79
N HIS A 135 -3.83 8.35 4.69
CA HIS A 135 -4.51 7.43 5.61
C HIS A 135 -3.83 7.40 6.99
N GLU A 136 -4.62 7.28 8.06
CA GLU A 136 -4.20 7.19 9.46
C GLU A 136 -3.06 6.16 9.65
N THR A 137 -3.21 4.99 9.02
CA THR A 137 -2.27 3.88 9.15
C THR A 137 -0.90 4.22 8.55
N THR A 138 -0.86 4.90 7.41
CA THR A 138 0.38 5.38 6.81
C THR A 138 1.05 6.41 7.71
N ARG A 139 0.29 7.33 8.32
CA ARG A 139 0.82 8.30 9.29
C ARG A 139 1.44 7.61 10.50
N LEU A 140 0.78 6.59 11.04
CA LEU A 140 1.29 5.81 12.17
C LEU A 140 2.61 5.12 11.83
N CYS A 141 2.68 4.46 10.67
CA CYS A 141 3.93 3.85 10.17
C CYS A 141 5.04 4.89 9.96
N LEU A 142 4.75 6.03 9.31
CA LEU A 142 5.72 7.09 9.10
C LEU A 142 6.29 7.64 10.42
N ARG A 143 5.44 7.86 11.43
CA ARG A 143 5.90 8.27 12.78
C ARG A 143 6.78 7.19 13.43
N ALA A 144 6.46 5.91 13.23
CA ALA A 144 7.28 4.82 13.75
C ALA A 144 8.66 4.78 13.07
N VAL A 145 8.70 4.87 11.74
CA VAL A 145 9.94 4.98 10.95
C VAL A 145 10.75 6.19 11.42
N GLU A 146 10.11 7.34 11.56
CA GLU A 146 10.72 8.58 12.02
C GLU A 146 11.46 8.43 13.36
N ARG A 147 10.79 7.79 14.32
CA ARG A 147 11.28 7.63 15.69
C ARG A 147 12.38 6.56 15.78
N LEU A 148 12.19 5.44 15.09
CA LEU A 148 12.91 4.20 15.36
C LEU A 148 13.95 3.83 14.30
N TYR A 149 13.71 4.14 13.02
CA TYR A 149 14.63 3.75 11.94
C TYR A 149 15.94 4.54 12.00
N ARG A 150 17.05 3.89 11.69
CA ARG A 150 18.38 4.51 11.61
C ARG A 150 19.09 4.09 10.32
N PRO A 151 19.92 4.95 9.70
CA PRO A 151 20.56 4.71 8.39
C PRO A 151 21.35 3.39 8.26
N GLU A 152 21.86 2.86 9.37
CA GLU A 152 22.60 1.60 9.46
C GLU A 152 21.72 0.35 9.44
N MET A 153 20.41 0.48 9.66
CA MET A 153 19.46 -0.63 9.71
C MET A 153 19.01 -1.02 8.30
N SER A 154 18.91 -2.33 8.04
CA SER A 154 18.16 -2.81 6.87
C SER A 154 16.65 -2.63 7.09
N PHE A 155 15.92 -2.36 6.02
CA PHE A 155 14.50 -2.04 6.04
C PHE A 155 13.72 -2.93 5.06
N LEU A 156 12.60 -3.50 5.52
CA LEU A 156 11.65 -4.24 4.68
C LEU A 156 10.25 -3.65 4.81
N ASP A 157 9.63 -3.34 3.67
CA ASP A 157 8.26 -2.87 3.53
C ASP A 157 7.38 -3.98 2.92
N VAL A 158 6.52 -4.61 3.72
CA VAL A 158 5.64 -5.70 3.29
C VAL A 158 4.25 -5.15 2.96
N GLY A 159 3.83 -5.27 1.71
CA GLY A 159 2.65 -4.55 1.19
C GLY A 159 2.99 -3.10 0.89
N THR A 160 4.03 -2.88 0.08
CA THR A 160 4.65 -1.56 -0.10
C THR A 160 3.72 -0.57 -0.82
N GLY A 161 2.73 -1.03 -1.58
CA GLY A 161 1.78 -0.16 -2.29
C GLY A 161 2.51 0.89 -3.13
N THR A 162 2.28 2.16 -2.83
CA THR A 162 2.99 3.31 -3.45
C THR A 162 4.50 3.40 -3.17
N GLY A 163 5.08 2.58 -2.29
CA GLY A 163 6.49 2.62 -1.91
C GLY A 163 6.84 3.61 -0.80
N ILE A 164 5.84 4.30 -0.22
CA ILE A 164 6.06 5.46 0.64
C ILE A 164 6.96 5.19 1.87
N LEU A 165 6.83 4.02 2.51
CA LEU A 165 7.61 3.70 3.71
C LEU A 165 9.05 3.34 3.36
N ALA A 166 9.27 2.59 2.27
CA ALA A 166 10.59 2.33 1.72
C ALA A 166 11.31 3.63 1.30
N ILE A 167 10.59 4.55 0.65
CA ILE A 167 11.12 5.88 0.26
C ILE A 167 11.47 6.70 1.50
N ALA A 168 10.63 6.69 2.53
CA ALA A 168 10.90 7.38 3.80
C ALA A 168 12.21 6.88 4.44
N ALA A 169 12.43 5.56 4.48
CA ALA A 169 13.66 4.96 4.96
C ALA A 169 14.88 5.37 4.13
N ALA A 170 14.78 5.33 2.79
CA ALA A 170 15.86 5.73 1.89
C ALA A 170 16.23 7.21 2.05
N LYS A 171 15.25 8.10 2.20
CA LYS A 171 15.48 9.54 2.43
C LYS A 171 16.14 9.83 3.78
N ILE A 172 15.76 9.12 4.85
CA ILE A 172 16.46 9.21 6.15
C ILE A 172 17.93 8.79 5.97
N LYS A 173 18.17 7.67 5.27
CA LYS A 173 19.50 7.14 5.04
C LYS A 173 20.38 8.10 4.21
N ALA A 174 19.81 8.73 3.18
CA ALA A 174 20.49 9.72 2.37
C ALA A 174 20.89 10.97 3.19
N LYS A 175 19.98 11.52 4.02
CA LYS A 175 20.30 12.65 4.91
C LYS A 175 21.30 12.29 6.01
N GLY A 176 21.34 11.03 6.45
CA GLY A 176 22.27 10.54 7.46
C GLY A 176 23.70 10.30 6.97
N ARG A 177 23.94 10.31 5.65
CA ARG A 177 25.30 10.26 5.09
C ARG A 177 25.93 11.65 5.20
N SER A 178 26.83 11.85 6.17
CA SER A 178 27.72 13.01 6.14
C SER A 178 28.58 12.97 4.86
N PRO A 179 28.81 14.13 4.18
CA PRO A 179 29.63 14.21 2.96
C PRO A 179 31.06 13.65 3.11
N GLU A 180 31.56 13.56 4.34
CA GLU A 180 32.87 13.01 4.68
C GLU A 180 33.01 11.52 4.34
N SER A 181 31.90 10.79 4.20
CA SER A 181 31.93 9.36 3.84
C SER A 181 32.10 9.07 2.34
N GLU A 182 32.06 10.10 1.48
CA GLU A 182 32.29 9.97 0.03
C GLU A 182 33.69 10.43 -0.42
N VAL A 183 34.54 10.90 0.50
CA VAL A 183 35.95 11.21 0.17
C VAL A 183 36.80 9.93 0.27
N LEU A 184 36.80 9.13 -0.79
CA LEU A 184 37.94 8.27 -1.12
C LEU A 184 38.58 8.78 -2.41
N SER A 185 39.54 9.69 -2.18
CA SER A 185 40.73 10.09 -2.96
C SER A 185 40.60 10.40 -4.47
N PRO A 186 40.92 11.64 -4.90
CA PRO A 186 41.46 11.87 -6.23
C PRO A 186 42.97 11.50 -6.28
N GLU A 187 43.50 11.45 -7.51
CA GLU A 187 44.89 11.24 -7.95
C GLU A 187 45.25 9.77 -8.28
N SER A 188 45.27 9.35 -9.56
CA SER A 188 46.15 9.74 -10.68
C SER A 188 47.63 9.46 -10.42
N ASP A 189 48.09 8.29 -10.85
CA ASP A 189 49.46 8.13 -11.33
C ASP A 189 49.48 7.14 -12.49
N ALA A 190 49.89 7.68 -13.65
CA ALA A 190 50.15 6.92 -14.85
C ALA A 190 51.36 6.00 -14.66
N LYS A 191 51.26 4.74 -15.13
CA LYS A 191 52.35 3.96 -15.72
C LYS A 191 51.82 2.75 -16.50
N GLU A 192 52.39 2.56 -17.68
CA GLU A 192 52.08 1.59 -18.74
C GLU A 192 52.42 0.11 -18.40
N ASN A 193 51.71 -0.78 -19.13
CA ASN A 193 52.00 -2.18 -19.52
C ASN A 193 52.14 -3.23 -18.39
N THR A 194 51.57 -4.43 -18.46
CA THR A 194 51.59 -5.44 -19.53
C THR A 194 50.55 -6.54 -19.20
N GLU A 195 50.07 -7.30 -20.18
CA GLU A 195 49.18 -8.46 -20.01
C GLU A 195 49.72 -9.49 -18.99
N ASP A 196 48.88 -9.95 -18.05
CA ASP A 196 48.62 -11.38 -17.83
C ASP A 196 47.43 -11.59 -16.85
N SER A 197 46.66 -12.61 -17.16
CA SER A 197 45.63 -13.25 -16.36
C SER A 197 46.07 -13.59 -14.93
N ARG A 198 45.19 -13.35 -13.94
CA ARG A 198 44.87 -14.22 -12.77
C ARG A 198 44.19 -13.43 -11.66
N LEU A 199 43.08 -13.98 -11.17
CA LEU A 199 42.37 -13.68 -9.91
C LEU A 199 42.20 -12.21 -9.52
N LYS A 200 41.02 -11.64 -9.86
CA LYS A 200 40.44 -10.58 -9.03
C LYS A 200 39.89 -11.23 -7.76
N THR A 201 40.71 -11.24 -6.72
CA THR A 201 40.25 -11.42 -5.34
C THR A 201 39.17 -10.37 -5.06
N GLN A 202 37.96 -10.82 -4.77
CA GLN A 202 36.90 -9.98 -4.18
C GLN A 202 37.45 -9.34 -2.91
N ASP A 203 37.58 -8.02 -2.90
CA ASP A 203 37.84 -7.27 -1.68
C ASP A 203 36.58 -7.37 -0.80
N SER A 204 36.59 -8.33 0.13
CA SER A 204 35.52 -8.69 1.05
C SER A 204 35.37 -7.71 2.22
N ARG A 205 35.71 -6.42 2.04
CA ARG A 205 35.74 -5.42 3.11
C ARG A 205 34.76 -4.26 2.94
N LEU A 206 33.93 -4.25 1.90
CA LEU A 206 32.72 -3.44 1.90
C LEU A 206 31.69 -4.15 2.76
N LYS A 207 31.41 -3.62 3.97
CA LYS A 207 30.20 -4.00 4.71
C LYS A 207 29.02 -3.90 3.73
N PRO A 208 28.18 -4.94 3.58
CA PRO A 208 27.00 -4.84 2.72
C PRO A 208 26.21 -3.62 3.17
N ARG A 209 25.90 -2.72 2.23
CA ARG A 209 25.04 -1.56 2.51
C ARG A 209 23.74 -2.12 3.09
N PRO A 210 23.17 -1.55 4.17
CA PRO A 210 21.90 -2.04 4.68
C PRO A 210 20.86 -1.95 3.56
N SER A 211 20.26 -3.08 3.18
CA SER A 211 19.30 -3.14 2.09
C SER A 211 17.98 -2.48 2.49
N ILE A 212 17.35 -1.78 1.55
CA ILE A 212 15.97 -1.31 1.68
C ILE A 212 15.18 -2.05 0.62
N THR A 213 14.21 -2.84 1.05
CA THR A 213 13.43 -3.71 0.18
C THR A 213 11.94 -3.45 0.39
N GLY A 214 11.16 -3.47 -0.69
CA GLY A 214 9.71 -3.44 -0.64
C GLY A 214 9.11 -4.56 -1.48
N CYS A 215 7.99 -5.13 -1.03
CA CYS A 215 7.25 -6.11 -1.80
C CYS A 215 5.74 -5.87 -1.76
N ASP A 216 5.08 -6.28 -2.82
CA ASP A 216 3.63 -6.27 -2.95
C ASP A 216 3.20 -7.44 -3.84
N THR A 217 2.06 -8.05 -3.52
CA THR A 217 1.51 -9.13 -4.34
C THR A 217 0.91 -8.62 -5.64
N ASP A 218 0.57 -7.34 -5.70
CA ASP A 218 0.08 -6.67 -6.90
C ASP A 218 1.24 -6.07 -7.73
N ALA A 219 1.31 -6.45 -8.99
CA ALA A 219 2.34 -5.98 -9.91
C ALA A 219 2.18 -4.49 -10.27
N ASP A 220 0.95 -3.98 -10.29
CA ASP A 220 0.67 -2.58 -10.58
C ASP A 220 1.17 -1.69 -9.43
N SER A 221 0.93 -2.11 -8.19
CA SER A 221 1.51 -1.47 -7.00
C SER A 221 3.04 -1.41 -7.06
N ILE A 222 3.73 -2.47 -7.48
CA ILE A 222 5.19 -2.45 -7.65
C ILE A 222 5.65 -1.51 -8.78
N ALA A 223 4.90 -1.42 -9.88
CA ALA A 223 5.22 -0.46 -10.94
C ALA A 223 5.12 0.98 -10.42
N ILE A 224 4.04 1.30 -9.69
CA ILE A 224 3.83 2.60 -9.06
C ILE A 224 4.93 2.91 -8.03
N ALA A 225 5.30 1.94 -7.19
CA ALA A 225 6.38 2.11 -6.22
C ALA A 225 7.72 2.47 -6.88
N LYS A 226 8.03 1.87 -8.04
CA LYS A 226 9.25 2.19 -8.81
C LYS A 226 9.20 3.62 -9.34
N GLU A 227 8.09 4.03 -9.93
CA GLU A 227 7.92 5.40 -10.43
C GLU A 227 8.03 6.45 -9.30
N ASN A 228 7.45 6.16 -8.13
CA ASN A 228 7.59 7.01 -6.95
C ASN A 228 9.03 7.00 -6.42
N ALA A 229 9.73 5.86 -6.41
CA ALA A 229 11.13 5.79 -5.99
C ALA A 229 12.04 6.63 -6.92
N ASP A 230 11.80 6.57 -8.24
CA ASP A 230 12.51 7.38 -9.23
C ASP A 230 12.22 8.88 -9.03
N THR A 231 10.95 9.24 -8.83
CA THR A 231 10.54 10.62 -8.52
C THR A 231 11.19 11.18 -7.26
N ASN A 232 11.57 10.31 -6.33
CA ASN A 232 12.25 10.67 -5.09
C ASN A 232 13.76 10.48 -5.13
N ASP A 233 14.37 10.15 -6.27
CA ASP A 233 15.82 9.88 -6.36
C ASP A 233 16.30 8.83 -5.33
N THR A 234 15.53 7.74 -5.17
CA THR A 234 15.87 6.63 -4.26
C THR A 234 16.12 5.32 -5.02
N PRO A 235 17.17 5.24 -5.87
CA PRO A 235 17.45 4.08 -6.70
C PRO A 235 17.97 2.86 -5.92
N GLU A 236 18.29 3.02 -4.63
CA GLU A 236 18.77 1.91 -3.79
C GLU A 236 17.65 1.00 -3.27
N ILE A 237 16.38 1.32 -3.52
CA ILE A 237 15.24 0.52 -3.08
C ILE A 237 15.08 -0.68 -4.01
N GLU A 238 15.14 -1.88 -3.44
CA GLU A 238 14.88 -3.12 -4.16
C GLU A 238 13.39 -3.48 -4.07
N LEU A 239 12.69 -3.53 -5.20
CA LEU A 239 11.25 -3.80 -5.26
C LEU A 239 10.96 -5.11 -6.01
N PHE A 240 10.12 -5.97 -5.45
CA PHE A 240 9.70 -7.22 -6.09
C PHE A 240 8.21 -7.53 -5.93
N VAL A 241 7.66 -8.21 -6.93
CA VAL A 241 6.28 -8.71 -6.89
C VAL A 241 6.23 -10.02 -6.12
N GLY A 242 5.40 -10.09 -5.09
CA GLY A 242 5.21 -11.23 -4.20
C GLY A 242 5.07 -10.82 -2.74
N SER A 243 5.04 -11.83 -1.87
CA SER A 243 5.06 -11.64 -0.42
C SER A 243 6.31 -12.27 0.19
N ILE A 244 6.51 -12.04 1.48
CA ILE A 244 7.58 -12.67 2.25
C ILE A 244 7.40 -14.18 2.33
N ASP A 245 8.50 -14.90 2.43
CA ASP A 245 8.53 -16.36 2.56
C ASP A 245 9.72 -16.80 3.45
N ALA A 246 9.88 -18.12 3.61
CA ALA A 246 10.98 -18.67 4.40
C ALA A 246 12.39 -18.28 3.88
N ARG A 247 12.53 -17.96 2.59
CA ARG A 247 13.80 -17.59 1.94
C ARG A 247 14.10 -16.10 2.06
N THR A 248 13.11 -15.29 2.41
CA THR A 248 13.26 -13.86 2.64
C THR A 248 14.31 -13.61 3.72
N ALA A 249 15.21 -12.65 3.46
CA ALA A 249 16.25 -12.27 4.39
C ALA A 249 15.65 -11.68 5.68
N VAL A 250 16.45 -11.66 6.75
CA VAL A 250 16.07 -11.01 8.01
C VAL A 250 16.50 -9.54 7.94
N PHE A 251 15.60 -8.64 8.34
CA PHE A 251 15.82 -7.19 8.33
C PHE A 251 15.82 -6.62 9.75
N ASP A 252 16.63 -5.58 9.99
CA ASP A 252 16.64 -4.90 11.27
C ASP A 252 15.30 -4.22 11.55
N PHE A 253 14.64 -3.68 10.52
CA PHE A 253 13.35 -3.01 10.60
C PHE A 253 12.38 -3.59 9.57
N VAL A 254 11.23 -4.09 10.02
CA VAL A 254 10.14 -4.55 9.15
C VAL A 254 8.89 -3.71 9.40
N CYS A 255 8.31 -3.16 8.34
CA CYS A 255 6.98 -2.54 8.32
C CYS A 255 6.01 -3.45 7.56
N ALA A 256 4.80 -3.62 8.09
CA ALA A 256 3.67 -4.20 7.39
C ALA A 256 2.43 -3.35 7.66
N ASN A 257 2.03 -2.53 6.70
CA ASN A 257 0.81 -1.73 6.76
C ASN A 257 -0.28 -2.44 5.97
N LEU A 258 -0.87 -3.47 6.57
CA LEU A 258 -1.77 -4.44 5.96
C LEU A 258 -2.99 -4.65 6.84
N THR A 259 -4.08 -5.18 6.29
CA THR A 259 -5.26 -5.49 7.09
C THR A 259 -4.98 -6.63 8.08
N ALA A 260 -5.71 -6.69 9.19
CA ALA A 260 -5.50 -7.71 10.22
C ALA A 260 -5.66 -9.15 9.69
N ASP A 261 -6.57 -9.37 8.74
CA ASP A 261 -6.81 -10.66 8.07
C ASP A 261 -5.63 -11.10 7.18
N VAL A 262 -4.84 -10.16 6.67
CA VAL A 262 -3.58 -10.47 5.95
C VAL A 262 -2.42 -10.62 6.92
N ILE A 263 -2.35 -9.78 7.96
CA ILE A 263 -1.26 -9.82 8.96
C ILE A 263 -1.27 -11.15 9.72
N LEU A 264 -2.41 -11.59 10.25
CA LEU A 264 -2.47 -12.73 11.15
C LEU A 264 -1.92 -14.03 10.53
N PRO A 265 -2.26 -14.41 9.28
CA PRO A 265 -1.68 -15.58 8.62
C PRO A 265 -0.15 -15.53 8.44
N ILE A 266 0.43 -14.36 8.16
CA ILE A 266 1.87 -14.21 7.92
C ILE A 266 2.64 -13.72 9.14
N LEU A 267 1.96 -13.49 10.27
CA LEU A 267 2.56 -12.95 11.49
C LEU A 267 3.79 -13.74 11.98
N PRO A 268 3.80 -15.09 11.98
CA PRO A 268 5.00 -15.84 12.36
C PRO A 268 6.21 -15.50 11.47
N LEU A 269 6.01 -15.32 10.17
CA LEU A 269 7.06 -14.92 9.23
C LEU A 269 7.49 -13.47 9.46
N LEU A 270 6.55 -12.53 9.67
CA LEU A 270 6.87 -11.14 9.99
C LEU A 270 7.71 -11.03 11.26
N VAL A 271 7.38 -11.82 12.28
CA VAL A 271 8.19 -11.94 13.49
C VAL A 271 9.53 -12.58 13.15
N GLU A 272 9.61 -13.69 12.43
CA GLU A 272 10.89 -14.32 12.09
C GLU A 272 11.84 -13.39 11.29
N LYS A 273 11.29 -12.65 10.32
CA LYS A 273 12.07 -11.78 9.41
C LYS A 273 12.40 -10.42 10.00
N SER A 274 11.91 -10.09 11.19
CA SER A 274 12.27 -8.88 11.93
C SER A 274 13.31 -9.18 13.01
N LYS A 275 14.42 -8.44 12.99
CA LYS A 275 15.51 -8.59 13.95
C LYS A 275 15.41 -7.61 15.11
N ARG A 276 15.14 -6.33 14.86
CA ARG A 276 15.09 -5.30 15.92
C ARG A 276 13.72 -4.68 16.07
N PHE A 277 13.10 -4.25 14.98
CA PHE A 277 11.78 -3.63 15.00
C PHE A 277 10.84 -4.33 14.02
N LEU A 278 9.61 -4.58 14.49
CA LEU A 278 8.46 -4.92 13.66
C LEU A 278 7.36 -3.91 13.93
N VAL A 279 6.88 -3.23 12.88
CA VAL A 279 5.76 -2.30 12.94
C VAL A 279 4.62 -2.88 12.10
N LEU A 280 3.49 -3.12 12.75
CA LEU A 280 2.24 -3.55 12.13
C LEU A 280 1.26 -2.37 12.16
N SER A 281 0.61 -2.05 11.05
CA SER A 281 -0.53 -1.12 11.01
C SER A 281 -1.53 -1.59 9.95
N GLY A 282 -2.60 -0.85 9.71
CA GLY A 282 -3.76 -1.34 8.94
C GLY A 282 -4.75 -2.13 9.80
N ILE A 283 -4.67 -1.97 11.13
CA ILE A 283 -5.46 -2.71 12.11
C ILE A 283 -6.49 -1.77 12.73
N LEU A 284 -7.75 -2.17 12.77
CA LEU A 284 -8.79 -1.42 13.48
C LEU A 284 -8.61 -1.57 14.99
N ARG A 285 -8.98 -0.55 15.75
CA ARG A 285 -8.88 -0.54 17.23
C ARG A 285 -9.62 -1.71 17.88
N GLU A 286 -10.76 -2.10 17.32
CA GLU A 286 -11.52 -3.27 17.79
C GLU A 286 -10.81 -4.61 17.55
N GLN A 287 -9.85 -4.65 16.63
CA GLN A 287 -9.04 -5.83 16.29
C GLN A 287 -7.73 -5.90 17.09
N GLU A 288 -7.49 -4.96 18.02
CA GLU A 288 -6.26 -4.90 18.83
C GLU A 288 -5.97 -6.22 19.56
N THR A 289 -6.99 -6.83 20.15
CA THR A 289 -6.84 -8.08 20.91
C THR A 289 -6.46 -9.25 20.01
N TRP A 290 -6.95 -9.28 18.77
CA TRP A 290 -6.63 -10.36 17.82
C TRP A 290 -5.13 -10.39 17.52
N VAL A 291 -4.55 -9.22 17.26
CA VAL A 291 -3.12 -9.09 16.93
C VAL A 291 -2.25 -9.29 18.17
N THR A 292 -2.63 -8.70 19.31
CA THR A 292 -1.84 -8.82 20.54
C THR A 292 -1.86 -10.23 21.13
N ASP A 293 -2.98 -10.96 21.06
CA ASP A 293 -3.05 -12.36 21.49
C ASP A 293 -2.26 -13.28 20.56
N ALA A 294 -2.30 -13.05 19.24
CA ALA A 294 -1.47 -13.79 18.29
C ALA A 294 0.03 -13.57 18.54
N LEU A 295 0.45 -12.34 18.84
CA LEU A 295 1.82 -12.01 19.24
C LEU A 295 2.24 -12.72 20.53
N ARG A 296 1.37 -12.75 21.55
CA ARG A 296 1.61 -13.51 22.79
C ARG A 296 1.78 -15.00 22.52
N GLY A 297 0.98 -15.57 21.62
CA GLY A 297 1.12 -16.95 21.17
C GLY A 297 2.47 -17.27 20.52
N LEU A 298 3.13 -16.25 19.94
CA LEU A 298 4.48 -16.32 19.38
C LEU A 298 5.59 -15.95 20.38
N GLY A 299 5.24 -15.74 21.66
CA GLY A 299 6.20 -15.39 22.72
C GLY A 299 6.57 -13.91 22.77
N ILE A 300 5.87 -13.04 22.04
CA ILE A 300 6.05 -11.59 22.10
C ILE A 300 5.10 -11.02 23.16
N ALA A 301 5.64 -10.76 24.35
CA ALA A 301 4.85 -10.27 25.50
C ALA A 301 4.68 -8.74 25.48
N ASP A 302 5.69 -8.01 25.03
CA ASP A 302 5.73 -6.55 25.08
C ASP A 302 5.62 -5.94 23.67
N CYS A 303 4.61 -5.09 23.48
CA CYS A 303 4.45 -4.28 22.28
C CYS A 303 3.90 -2.90 22.66
N ALA A 304 4.28 -1.88 21.89
CA ALA A 304 3.78 -0.53 22.04
C ALA A 304 2.65 -0.30 21.02
N ILE A 305 1.54 0.28 21.49
CA ILE A 305 0.39 0.59 20.65
C ILE A 305 0.27 2.09 20.50
N ALA A 306 0.12 2.55 19.27
CA ALA A 306 -0.25 3.92 18.95
C ALA A 306 -1.54 3.91 18.13
N ALA A 307 -2.36 4.96 18.28
CA ALA A 307 -3.65 5.04 17.61
C ALA A 307 -3.84 6.40 16.94
N ASP A 308 -4.52 6.40 15.80
CA ASP A 308 -4.96 7.59 15.07
C ASP A 308 -6.37 7.31 14.55
N GLY A 309 -7.37 7.98 15.12
CA GLY A 309 -8.78 7.66 14.91
C GLY A 309 -9.13 6.21 15.32
N GLU A 310 -9.73 5.48 14.39
CA GLU A 310 -10.15 4.08 14.54
C GLU A 310 -9.03 3.09 14.24
N TRP A 311 -7.87 3.55 13.77
CA TRP A 311 -6.75 2.71 13.39
C TRP A 311 -5.66 2.69 14.45
N ILE A 312 -4.94 1.56 14.51
CA ILE A 312 -3.80 1.39 15.40
C ILE A 312 -2.55 0.95 14.63
N SER A 313 -1.41 1.16 15.28
CA SER A 313 -0.15 0.49 14.95
C SER A 313 0.38 -0.23 16.18
N VAL A 314 0.86 -1.45 15.98
CA VAL A 314 1.52 -2.28 16.98
C VAL A 314 3.01 -2.31 16.65
N THR A 315 3.85 -1.82 17.57
CA THR A 315 5.30 -1.81 17.42
C THR A 315 5.92 -2.79 18.39
N ILE A 316 6.80 -3.65 17.89
CA ILE A 316 7.56 -4.63 18.66
C ILE A 316 9.03 -4.24 18.57
N GLU A 317 9.68 -4.12 19.72
CA GLU A 317 11.13 -3.95 19.84
C GLU A 317 11.72 -5.25 20.38
N LYS A 318 12.63 -5.84 19.63
CA LYS A 318 13.35 -7.07 19.99
C LYS A 318 14.71 -6.72 20.57
N LEU A 319 15.01 -7.31 21.72
CA LEU A 319 16.28 -7.18 22.44
C LEU A 319 17.38 -8.06 21.86
#